data_AF-A0A529N525-F1
#
_entry.id   AF-A0A529N525-F1
#
_cell.length_a   1.000
_cell.length_b   1.000
_cell.length_c   1.000
_cell.angle_alpha   90.00
_cell.angle_beta   90.00
_cell.angle_gamma   90.00
#
_symmetry.space_group_name_H-M   'P 1'
#
loop_
_entity.id
_entity.type
_entity.pdbx_description
1 polymer ?
#
loop_
_entity_poly.entity_id
_entity_poly.type
_entity_poly.pdbx_seq_one_letter_code
_entity_poly.pdbx_strand_id
1 'polypeptide(L)' 'MTAVIGRTKWTTSLFPDKASGSLLLPVKASVRQAESLKAGDAPIVTIEIGL' A
#
# COMPACT_ATOMS: atom_id res chain seq x y z
N MET A 1 -7.27 5.26 7.98
CA MET A 1 -6.83 3.88 7.69
C MET A 1 -5.31 3.81 7.73
N THR A 2 -4.76 2.63 8.02
CA THR A 2 -3.31 2.39 7.93
C THR A 2 -3.03 1.16 7.07
N ALA A 3 -1.84 1.12 6.46
CA ALA A 3 -1.35 -0.01 5.70
C ALA A 3 -0.01 -0.49 6.26
N VAL A 4 0.24 -1.78 6.09
CA VAL A 4 1.49 -2.44 6.51
C VAL A 4 2.00 -3.29 5.35
N ILE A 5 3.30 -3.17 5.07
CA ILE A 5 4.09 -4.09 4.26
C ILE A 5 5.33 -4.43 5.07
N GLY A 6 5.59 -5.72 5.28
CA GLY A 6 6.72 -6.18 6.07
C GLY A 6 6.73 -5.54 7.46
N ARG A 7 7.74 -4.71 7.74
CA ARG A 7 7.90 -4.02 9.04
C ARG A 7 7.46 -2.56 9.01
N THR A 8 7.08 -2.06 7.85
CA THR A 8 6.75 -0.65 7.67
C THR A 8 5.24 -0.44 7.73
N LYS A 9 4.79 0.35 8.70
CA LYS A 9 3.40 0.81 8.85
C LYS A 9 3.29 2.27 8.48
N TRP A 10 2.25 2.64 7.71
CA TRP A 10 2.00 4.04 7.36
C TRP A 10 0.52 4.37 7.24
N THR A 11 0.17 5.63 7.50
CA THR A 11 -1.15 6.18 7.20
C THR A 11 -1.30 6.39 5.70
N THR A 12 -2.40 5.93 5.15
CA THR A 12 -2.71 5.98 3.72
C THR A 12 -4.19 6.24 3.48
N SER A 13 -4.56 6.37 2.21
CA SER A 13 -5.93 6.36 1.72
C SER A 13 -6.01 5.41 0.51
N LEU A 14 -7.18 4.81 0.27
CA LEU A 14 -7.47 4.02 -0.92
C LEU A 14 -8.30 4.86 -1.89
N PHE A 15 -7.96 4.83 -3.17
CA PHE A 15 -8.61 5.61 -4.21
C PHE A 15 -9.30 4.69 -5.22
N PRO A 16 -10.56 4.92 -5.60
CA PRO A 16 -11.19 4.15 -6.66
C PRO A 16 -10.48 4.36 -8.00
N ASP A 17 -10.15 3.28 -8.69
CA ASP A 17 -9.74 3.29 -10.09
C ASP A 17 -10.82 2.67 -10.96
N LYS A 18 -11.44 3.52 -11.79
CA LYS A 18 -12.55 3.11 -12.66
C LYS A 18 -12.08 2.23 -13.82
N ALA A 19 -10.84 2.38 -14.28
CA ALA A 19 -10.35 1.65 -15.44
C ALA A 19 -10.14 0.17 -15.12
N SER A 20 -9.59 -0.13 -13.94
CA SER A 20 -9.39 -1.50 -13.45
C SER A 20 -10.56 -2.06 -12.64
N GLY A 21 -11.49 -1.20 -12.19
CA GLY A 21 -12.56 -1.61 -11.28
C GLY A 21 -12.06 -1.94 -9.87
N SER A 22 -10.89 -1.42 -9.47
CA SER A 22 -10.25 -1.73 -8.19
C SER A 22 -9.98 -0.48 -7.35
N LEU A 23 -9.29 -0.68 -6.22
CA LEU A 23 -8.76 0.41 -5.41
C LEU A 23 -7.25 0.53 -5.64
N LEU A 24 -6.78 1.76 -5.82
CA LEU A 24 -5.38 2.12 -5.83
C LEU A 24 -4.90 2.42 -4.41
N LEU A 25 -3.85 1.70 -4.01
CA LEU A 25 -3.11 1.95 -2.79
C LEU A 25 -1.79 2.64 -3.12
N PRO A 26 -1.59 3.92 -2.75
CA PRO A 26 -0.31 4.58 -2.93
C PRO A 26 0.72 4.03 -1.93
N VAL A 27 1.85 3.57 -2.46
CA VAL A 27 3.01 3.17 -1.66
C VAL A 27 4.05 4.29 -1.69
N LYS A 28 4.30 4.91 -0.53
CA LYS A 28 5.26 6.03 -0.41
C LYS A 28 6.67 5.59 -0.81
N ALA A 29 7.46 6.51 -1.36
CA ALA A 29 8.84 6.22 -1.76
C ALA A 29 9.71 5.69 -0.60
N SER A 30 9.52 6.24 0.62
CA SER A 30 10.19 5.77 1.83
C SER A 30 9.83 4.32 2.19
N VAL A 31 8.57 3.93 2.02
CA VAL A 31 8.10 2.55 2.26
C VAL A 31 8.74 1.61 1.24
N ARG A 32 8.76 1.98 -0.04
CA ARG A 32 9.42 1.16 -1.08
C ARG A 32 10.91 0.96 -0.80
N GLN A 33 11.61 2.00 -0.37
CA GLN A 33 13.03 1.88 0.01
C GLN A 33 13.23 1.00 1.24
N ALA A 34 12.44 1.20 2.30
CA ALA A 34 12.56 0.45 3.55
C ALA A 34 12.33 -1.06 3.37
N GLU A 35 11.38 -1.44 2.50
CA GLU A 35 11.02 -2.83 2.23
C GLU A 35 11.64 -3.35 0.91
N SER A 36 12.57 -2.60 0.31
CA SER A 36 13.30 -2.95 -0.93
C SER A 36 12.41 -3.32 -2.13
N LEU A 37 11.26 -2.67 -2.27
CA LEU A 37 10.27 -2.96 -3.31
C LEU A 37 10.66 -2.37 -4.66
N LYS A 38 10.48 -3.17 -5.71
CA LYS A 38 10.68 -2.84 -7.13
C LYS A 38 9.42 -3.13 -7.93
N ALA A 39 9.38 -2.61 -9.16
CA ALA A 39 8.29 -2.91 -10.08
C ALA A 39 8.27 -4.42 -10.39
N GLY A 40 7.08 -5.03 -10.30
CA GLY A 40 6.88 -6.47 -10.47
C GLY A 40 6.82 -7.27 -9.16
N ASP A 41 7.21 -6.69 -8.03
CA ASP A 41 7.11 -7.35 -6.74
C ASP A 41 5.64 -7.50 -6.28
N ALA A 42 5.36 -8.59 -5.57
CA ALA A 42 4.04 -8.90 -5.01
C ALA A 42 4.10 -9.07 -3.48
N PRO A 43 4.26 -7.98 -2.70
CA PRO A 43 4.31 -8.07 -1.25
C PRO A 43 2.94 -8.38 -0.65
N ILE A 44 2.93 -8.99 0.54
CA ILE A 44 1.73 -9.06 1.38
C ILE A 44 1.44 -7.67 1.94
N VAL A 45 0.21 -7.21 1.75
CA VAL A 45 -0.28 -5.92 2.25
C VAL A 45 -1.41 -6.17 3.25
N THR A 46 -1.27 -5.61 4.44
CA THR A 46 -2.36 -5.57 5.44
C THR A 46 -2.95 -4.17 5.49
N ILE A 47 -4.28 -4.09 5.41
CA ILE A 47 -5.03 -2.83 5.56
C ILE A 47 -5.83 -2.87 6.85
N GLU A 48 -5.64 -1.85 7.69
CA GLU A 48 -6.44 -1.63 8.89
C GLU A 48 -7.39 -0.45 8.66
N ILE A 49 -8.69 -0.73 8.74
CA ILE A 49 -9.76 0.25 8.61
C ILE A 49 -10.28 0.55 10.02
N GLY A 50 -10.25 1.82 10.40
CA GLY A 50 -10.90 2.27 11.64
C GLY A 50 -12.39 2.47 11.38
N LEU A 51 -13.22 1.96 12.28
CA LEU A 51 -14.66 2.25 12.35
C LEU A 51 -14.89 3.64 12.94
#